data_AF-A0A0A2TAL7-F1
#
_entry.id   AF-A0A0A2TAL7-F1
#
_cell.length_a   1.000
_cell.length_b   1.000
_cell.length_c   1.000
_cell.angle_alpha   90.00
_cell.angle_beta   90.00
_cell.angle_gamma   90.00
#
_symmetry.space_group_name_H-M   'P 1'
#
loop_
_entity.id
_entity.type
_entity.pdbx_description
1 polymer ?
#
loop_
_entity_poly.entity_id
_entity_poly.type
_entity_poly.pdbx_seq_one_letter_code
_entity_poly.pdbx_strand_id
1 'polypeptide(L)'
;MGKMIFKSISVLLLGLFFIGCSRDLPPGEYDANEIGKIKKVIPGVIISKRPVNLHRQNADANLHVKGGADANLIDGGGYNQTHGVEYVIKLNSGSIISVVQAEDLKLKTKQKILVIYGRHTRVVADNGSDVY
;
A
#
# COMPACT_ATOMS: atom_id res chain seq x y z
N MET A 1 -2.66 -55.73 9.33
CA MET A 1 -2.08 -54.78 8.34
C MET A 1 -3.17 -53.77 7.96
N GLY A 2 -3.43 -52.71 8.73
CA GLY A 2 -4.60 -51.86 8.43
C GLY A 2 -4.91 -50.68 9.35
N LYS A 3 -4.04 -50.34 10.31
CA LYS A 3 -4.25 -49.20 11.23
C LYS A 3 -3.42 -47.97 10.90
N MET A 4 -2.36 -48.10 10.10
CA MET A 4 -1.45 -46.99 9.77
C MET A 4 -1.91 -46.15 8.57
N ILE A 5 -2.79 -46.66 7.71
CA ILE A 5 -3.27 -45.96 6.52
C ILE A 5 -4.32 -44.90 6.89
N PHE A 6 -5.17 -45.18 7.89
CA PHE A 6 -6.28 -44.31 8.29
C PHE A 6 -5.84 -43.04 9.04
N LYS A 7 -4.68 -43.06 9.70
CA LYS A 7 -4.11 -41.87 10.36
C LYS A 7 -3.43 -40.90 9.39
N SER A 8 -3.04 -41.38 8.20
CA SER A 8 -2.30 -40.58 7.22
C SER A 8 -3.23 -39.65 6.42
N ILE A 9 -4.47 -40.09 6.16
CA ILE A 9 -5.51 -39.29 5.47
C ILE A 9 -5.99 -38.09 6.31
N SER A 10 -6.01 -38.20 7.63
CA SER A 10 -6.43 -37.11 8.54
C SER A 10 -5.42 -35.95 8.59
N VAL A 11 -4.13 -36.22 8.32
CA VAL A 11 -3.08 -35.19 8.28
C VAL A 11 -3.05 -34.46 6.93
N LEU A 12 -3.47 -35.13 5.84
CA LEU A 12 -3.46 -34.55 4.50
C LEU A 12 -4.65 -33.60 4.25
N LEU A 13 -5.81 -33.84 4.88
CA LEU A 13 -7.03 -33.06 4.65
C LEU A 13 -7.05 -31.71 5.43
N LEU A 14 -6.21 -31.58 6.46
CA LEU A 14 -6.10 -30.37 7.29
C LEU A 14 -4.96 -29.43 6.82
N GLY A 15 -4.43 -29.64 5.62
CA GLY A 15 -3.38 -28.80 5.03
C GLY A 15 -3.87 -27.80 3.97
N LEU A 16 -5.17 -27.80 3.64
CA LEU A 16 -5.71 -27.11 2.46
C LEU A 16 -6.65 -25.95 2.78
N PHE A 17 -6.45 -25.26 3.90
CA PHE A 17 -7.24 -24.07 4.23
C PHE A 17 -6.34 -22.84 4.37
N PHE A 18 -6.60 -21.88 3.46
CA PHE A 18 -6.16 -20.49 3.42
C PHE A 18 -4.77 -20.20 2.85
N ILE A 19 -4.62 -20.41 1.54
CA ILE A 19 -3.76 -19.57 0.71
C ILE A 19 -4.48 -18.22 0.57
N GLY A 20 -4.31 -17.35 1.56
CA GLY A 20 -4.70 -15.95 1.49
C GLY A 20 -3.73 -15.21 0.58
N CYS A 21 -4.23 -14.62 -0.50
CA CYS A 21 -3.43 -13.77 -1.36
C CYS A 21 -3.45 -12.35 -0.77
N SER A 22 -2.35 -11.92 -0.16
CA SER A 22 -2.17 -10.55 0.33
C SER A 22 -2.08 -9.60 -0.88
N ARG A 23 -3.18 -8.90 -1.19
CA ARG A 23 -3.24 -7.96 -2.32
C ARG A 23 -2.83 -6.56 -1.86
N ASP A 24 -1.56 -6.37 -1.54
CA ASP A 24 -1.01 -5.03 -1.39
C ASP A 24 -0.65 -4.51 -2.78
N LEU A 25 -1.42 -3.55 -3.27
CA LEU A 25 -1.08 -2.88 -4.52
C LEU A 25 0.08 -1.92 -4.27
N PRO A 26 1.09 -1.90 -5.16
CA PRO A 26 2.13 -0.90 -5.11
C PRO A 26 1.55 0.51 -5.26
N PRO A 27 2.20 1.53 -4.67
CA PRO A 27 1.81 2.92 -4.87
C PRO A 27 1.82 3.26 -6.38
N GLY A 28 0.74 3.87 -6.85
CA GLY A 28 0.55 4.22 -8.28
C GLY A 28 -0.36 3.26 -9.05
N GLU A 29 -0.57 2.02 -8.59
CA GLU A 29 -1.51 1.09 -9.23
C GLU A 29 -2.97 1.33 -8.82
N TYR A 30 -3.90 0.88 -9.67
CA TYR A 30 -5.34 0.93 -9.46
C TYR A 30 -5.90 -0.46 -9.16
N ASP A 31 -6.95 -0.55 -8.35
CA ASP A 31 -7.78 -1.77 -8.37
C ASP A 31 -8.46 -1.87 -9.72
N ALA A 32 -8.48 -3.06 -10.31
CA ALA A 32 -9.41 -3.37 -11.38
C ALA A 32 -10.88 -3.13 -10.94
N ASN A 33 -11.19 -3.36 -9.65
CA ASN A 33 -12.52 -3.17 -9.08
C ASN A 33 -12.92 -1.70 -8.87
N GLU A 34 -11.99 -0.75 -9.00
CA GLU A 34 -12.24 0.69 -8.86
C GLU A 34 -12.39 1.40 -10.20
N ILE A 35 -12.15 0.70 -11.32
CA ILE A 35 -12.27 1.26 -12.67
C ILE A 35 -13.73 1.64 -12.93
N GLY A 36 -13.94 2.82 -13.52
CA GLY A 36 -15.28 3.33 -13.87
C GLY A 36 -16.12 3.83 -12.71
N LYS A 37 -15.62 3.78 -11.46
CA LYS A 37 -16.32 4.32 -10.29
C LYS A 37 -15.92 5.77 -10.04
N ILE A 38 -16.91 6.60 -9.72
CA ILE A 38 -16.67 7.98 -9.30
C ILE A 38 -16.04 7.99 -7.91
N LYS A 39 -14.99 8.80 -7.74
CA LYS A 39 -14.32 9.03 -6.46
C LYS A 39 -14.69 10.40 -5.91
N LYS A 40 -14.76 10.52 -4.59
CA LYS A 40 -14.91 11.83 -3.94
C LYS A 40 -13.60 12.60 -4.07
N VAL A 41 -13.67 13.83 -4.56
CA VAL A 41 -12.51 14.73 -4.72
C VAL A 41 -12.77 16.00 -3.93
N ILE A 42 -11.78 16.46 -3.16
CA ILE A 42 -11.88 17.70 -2.38
C ILE A 42 -10.70 18.61 -2.72
N PRO A 43 -10.94 19.88 -3.12
CA PRO A 43 -9.87 20.84 -3.38
C PRO A 43 -9.23 21.34 -2.08
N GLY A 44 -7.95 21.68 -2.16
CA GLY A 44 -7.20 22.26 -1.05
C GLY A 44 -5.86 22.86 -1.48
N VAL A 45 -5.10 23.30 -0.49
CA VAL A 45 -3.78 23.92 -0.67
C VAL A 45 -2.77 23.23 0.24
N ILE A 46 -1.59 22.90 -0.29
CA ILE A 46 -0.49 22.38 0.51
C ILE A 46 0.04 23.51 1.40
N ILE A 47 -0.05 23.33 2.72
CA ILE A 47 0.49 24.29 3.69
C ILE A 47 1.87 23.89 4.20
N SER A 48 2.20 22.59 4.18
CA SER A 48 3.52 22.08 4.53
C SER A 48 3.78 20.75 3.84
N LYS A 49 5.07 20.41 3.62
CA LYS A 49 5.48 19.07 3.22
C LYS A 49 6.79 18.69 3.90
N ARG A 50 6.97 17.40 4.20
CA ARG A 50 8.24 16.87 4.73
C ARG A 50 8.52 15.45 4.24
N PRO A 51 9.80 15.08 4.05
CA PRO A 51 10.15 13.69 3.77
C PRO A 51 9.85 12.81 4.99
N VAL A 52 9.41 11.57 4.74
CA VAL A 52 9.14 10.55 5.76
C VAL A 52 9.70 9.20 5.31
N ASN A 53 10.04 8.35 6.27
CA ASN A 53 10.47 6.98 6.00
C ASN A 53 9.27 6.05 6.17
N LEU A 54 8.91 5.33 5.11
CA LEU A 54 7.85 4.34 5.13
C LEU A 54 8.45 2.98 5.52
N HIS A 55 7.91 2.42 6.59
CA HIS A 55 8.23 1.09 7.04
C HIS A 55 7.20 0.16 6.44
N ARG A 56 7.61 -0.67 5.47
CA ARG A 56 6.79 -1.81 5.05
C ARG A 56 6.95 -2.88 6.11
N GLN A 57 5.98 -3.00 7.01
CA GLN A 57 5.88 -4.19 7.84
C GLN A 57 5.47 -5.33 6.91
N ASN A 58 6.45 -6.09 6.43
CA ASN A 58 6.16 -7.36 5.78
C ASN A 58 5.41 -8.20 6.80
N ALA A 59 4.11 -8.43 6.57
CA ALA A 59 3.28 -9.23 7.45
C ALA A 59 3.74 -10.70 7.54
N ASP A 60 4.76 -11.12 6.76
CA ASP A 60 5.23 -12.50 6.65
C ASP A 60 6.72 -12.69 6.97
N ALA A 61 7.24 -12.02 8.00
CA ALA A 61 8.60 -12.28 8.51
C ALA A 61 8.74 -13.61 9.30
N ASN A 62 7.84 -14.59 9.11
CA ASN A 62 7.88 -15.90 9.77
C ASN A 62 7.64 -17.06 8.79
N LEU A 63 8.31 -17.05 7.64
CA LEU A 63 8.55 -18.27 6.84
C LEU A 63 10.05 -18.52 6.72
N HIS A 64 10.66 -18.83 7.86
CA HIS A 64 11.97 -19.47 7.92
C HIS A 64 11.76 -20.94 7.50
N VAL A 65 11.82 -21.21 6.19
CA VAL A 65 11.82 -22.59 5.69
C VAL A 65 13.16 -23.23 6.05
N LYS A 66 13.21 -23.88 7.22
CA LYS A 66 14.20 -24.91 7.51
C LYS A 66 13.84 -26.16 6.70
N GLY A 67 14.51 -26.38 5.56
CA GLY A 67 14.47 -27.68 4.90
C GLY A 67 14.83 -27.66 3.43
N GLY A 68 16.08 -28.01 3.12
CA GLY A 68 16.55 -28.29 1.76
C GLY A 68 17.95 -27.77 1.55
N ALA A 69 18.94 -28.66 1.61
CA ALA A 69 20.22 -28.40 0.99
C ALA A 69 19.95 -28.07 -0.49
N ASP A 70 20.72 -27.12 -1.05
CA ASP A 70 20.77 -26.80 -2.48
C ASP A 70 19.81 -25.70 -2.97
N ALA A 71 19.93 -24.48 -2.42
CA ALA A 71 19.58 -23.27 -3.16
C ALA A 71 20.37 -22.05 -2.63
N ASN A 72 21.16 -21.43 -3.51
CA ASN A 72 21.73 -20.10 -3.32
C ASN A 72 20.61 -19.06 -3.19
N LEU A 73 20.01 -18.93 -2.02
CA LEU A 73 18.97 -17.95 -1.71
C LEU A 73 19.29 -17.30 -0.37
N ILE A 74 20.37 -16.53 -0.36
CA ILE A 74 20.56 -15.46 0.61
C ILE A 74 20.61 -14.19 -0.23
N ASP A 75 19.45 -13.79 -0.76
CA ASP A 75 19.29 -12.41 -1.20
C ASP A 75 18.22 -11.75 -0.33
N GLY A 76 18.67 -10.73 0.38
CA GLY A 76 17.83 -9.61 0.73
C GLY A 76 16.71 -9.86 1.73
N GLY A 77 17.05 -10.16 2.99
CA GLY A 77 16.28 -9.68 4.15
C GLY A 77 16.31 -8.15 4.26
N GLY A 78 16.18 -7.46 3.13
CA GLY A 78 16.36 -6.04 2.96
C GLY A 78 15.17 -5.29 3.52
N TYR A 79 15.44 -4.53 4.56
CA TYR A 79 14.60 -3.43 5.01
C TYR A 79 14.38 -2.50 3.81
N ASN A 80 13.33 -2.72 3.01
CA ASN A 80 12.97 -1.85 1.90
C ASN A 80 12.36 -0.56 2.48
N GLN A 81 13.21 0.32 3.00
CA GLN A 81 12.83 1.66 3.41
C GLN A 81 12.36 2.40 2.16
N THR A 82 11.05 2.54 2.04
CA THR A 82 10.48 3.34 0.96
C THR A 82 10.43 4.77 1.46
N HIS A 83 11.08 5.70 0.78
CA HIS A 83 10.94 7.12 1.13
C HIS A 83 9.57 7.62 0.66
N GLY A 84 8.95 8.47 1.47
CA GLY A 84 7.69 9.12 1.13
C GLY A 84 7.72 10.61 1.44
N VAL A 85 6.64 11.29 1.06
CA VAL A 85 6.41 12.70 1.40
C VAL A 85 5.07 12.80 2.12
N GLU A 86 5.09 13.41 3.29
CA GLU A 86 3.88 13.81 4.01
C GLU A 86 3.48 15.22 3.59
N TYR A 87 2.25 15.39 3.10
CA TYR A 87 1.65 16.67 2.77
C TYR A 87 0.63 17.06 3.83
N VAL A 88 0.83 18.22 4.44
CA VAL A 88 -0.20 18.86 5.27
C VAL A 88 -1.00 19.80 4.38
N ILE A 89 -2.31 19.60 4.36
CA ILE A 89 -3.21 20.20 3.39
C ILE A 89 -4.32 20.93 4.14
N LYS A 90 -4.52 22.21 3.80
CA LYS A 90 -5.73 22.94 4.18
C LYS A 90 -6.77 22.74 3.09
N LEU A 91 -7.86 22.05 3.41
CA LEU A 91 -8.99 21.89 2.50
C LEU A 91 -9.75 23.21 2.36
N ASN A 92 -10.48 23.39 1.26
CA ASN A 92 -11.30 24.59 1.06
C ASN A 92 -12.42 24.73 2.11
N SER A 93 -12.80 23.62 2.77
CA SER A 93 -13.72 23.64 3.93
C SER A 93 -13.11 24.30 5.17
N GLY A 94 -11.81 24.59 5.19
CA GLY A 94 -11.06 25.09 6.34
C GLY A 94 -10.41 24.00 7.20
N SER A 95 -10.82 22.74 7.03
CA SER A 95 -10.22 21.60 7.74
C SER A 95 -8.78 21.35 7.30
N ILE A 96 -7.95 20.85 8.22
CA ILE A 96 -6.56 20.49 7.95
C ILE A 96 -6.42 18.97 8.01
N ILE A 97 -5.79 18.38 7.00
CA ILE A 97 -5.51 16.95 6.92
C ILE A 97 -4.04 16.70 6.61
N SER A 98 -3.55 15.50 6.93
CA SER A 98 -2.25 15.00 6.48
C SER A 98 -2.43 13.80 5.56
N VAL A 99 -1.70 13.78 4.45
CA VAL A 99 -1.68 12.66 3.50
C VAL A 99 -0.25 12.32 3.15
N VAL A 100 0.13 11.06 3.34
CA VAL A 100 1.44 10.53 2.96
C VAL A 100 1.35 9.89 1.58
N GLN A 101 2.31 10.21 0.71
CA GLN A 101 2.52 9.57 -0.59
C GLN A 101 3.88 8.89 -0.61
N ALA A 102 3.98 7.74 -1.28
CA ALA A 102 5.25 7.02 -1.42
C ALA A 102 6.13 7.57 -2.55
N GLU A 103 5.59 8.45 -3.40
CA GLU A 103 6.31 9.07 -4.51
C GLU A 103 6.50 10.57 -4.28
N ASP A 104 7.63 11.14 -4.72
CA ASP A 104 7.79 12.59 -4.75
C ASP A 104 7.10 13.15 -5.99
N LEU A 105 5.87 13.61 -5.80
CA LEU A 105 5.04 14.24 -6.81
C LEU A 105 5.55 15.62 -7.27
N LYS A 106 6.69 16.10 -6.74
CA LYS A 106 7.28 17.42 -6.99
C LYS A 106 6.33 18.59 -6.70
N LEU A 107 5.28 18.35 -5.90
CA LEU A 107 4.34 19.37 -5.46
C LEU A 107 5.02 20.36 -4.51
N LYS A 108 4.63 21.63 -4.60
CA LYS A 108 5.21 22.74 -3.82
C LYS A 108 4.26 23.17 -2.70
N THR A 109 4.81 23.80 -1.67
CA THR A 109 3.98 24.53 -0.70
C THR A 109 3.23 25.66 -1.39
N LYS A 110 2.04 25.99 -0.88
CA LYS A 110 1.06 26.94 -1.46
C LYS A 110 0.46 26.51 -2.80
N GLN A 111 0.78 25.33 -3.31
CA GLN A 111 0.20 24.80 -4.54
C GLN A 111 -1.26 24.36 -4.30
N LYS A 112 -2.16 24.74 -5.21
CA LYS A 112 -3.52 24.21 -5.28
C LYS A 112 -3.47 22.74 -5.71
N ILE A 113 -4.22 21.90 -5.00
CA ILE A 113 -4.24 20.46 -5.24
C ILE A 113 -5.66 19.92 -5.11
N LEU A 114 -5.84 18.69 -5.58
CA LEU A 114 -7.04 17.90 -5.38
C LEU A 114 -6.70 16.67 -4.54
N VAL A 115 -7.50 16.41 -3.53
CA VAL A 115 -7.44 15.21 -2.69
C VAL A 115 -8.48 14.22 -3.19
N ILE A 116 -8.03 13.10 -3.74
CA ILE A 116 -8.88 12.05 -4.30
C ILE A 116 -9.00 10.92 -3.27
N TYR A 117 -10.20 10.73 -2.74
CA TYR A 117 -10.51 9.66 -1.80
C TYR A 117 -10.77 8.33 -2.52
N GLY A 118 -10.32 7.24 -1.93
CA GLY A 118 -10.54 5.87 -2.39
C GLY A 118 -9.90 4.90 -1.41
N ARG A 119 -9.60 3.68 -1.84
CA ARG A 119 -8.83 2.73 -1.02
C ARG A 119 -7.43 3.24 -0.64
N HIS A 120 -6.81 4.00 -1.54
CA HIS A 120 -5.64 4.83 -1.24
C HIS A 120 -5.95 6.28 -1.60
N THR A 121 -5.72 7.19 -0.65
CA THR A 121 -5.88 8.62 -0.88
C THR A 121 -4.74 9.12 -1.76
N ARG A 122 -5.06 9.91 -2.79
CA ARG A 122 -4.08 10.51 -3.70
C ARG A 122 -4.15 12.02 -3.65
N VAL A 123 -2.99 12.67 -3.77
CA VAL A 123 -2.87 14.12 -3.89
C VAL A 123 -2.39 14.40 -5.31
N VAL A 124 -3.07 15.27 -6.05
CA VAL A 124 -2.67 15.64 -7.41
C VAL A 124 -2.64 17.14 -7.58
N ALA A 125 -1.79 17.64 -8.48
CA ALA A 125 -1.77 19.05 -8.83
C ALA A 125 -3.13 19.47 -9.42
N ASP A 126 -3.63 20.61 -8.98
CA ASP A 126 -4.80 21.23 -9.59
C ASP A 126 -4.35 22.20 -10.68
N ASN A 127 -4.52 21.78 -11.94
CA ASN A 127 -4.04 22.52 -13.12
C ASN A 127 -5.18 23.23 -13.88
N GLY A 128 -6.40 23.29 -13.34
CA GLY A 128 -7.49 23.90 -14.09
C GLY A 128 -8.87 23.96 -13.42
N SER A 129 -8.99 23.72 -12.11
CA SER A 129 -10.28 23.91 -11.43
C SER A 129 -10.74 25.36 -11.37
N ASP A 130 -9.85 26.32 -11.62
CA ASP A 130 -10.16 27.75 -11.68
C ASP A 130 -10.56 28.25 -13.08
N VAL A 131 -10.57 27.35 -14.06
CA VAL A 131 -10.98 27.65 -15.45
C VAL A 131 -12.49 27.50 -15.65
N TYR A 132 -13.21 26.91 -14.69
CA TYR A 132 -14.64 26.63 -14.72
C TYR A 132 -15.34 27.14 -13.45
#